data_AF-A0AAV3BMV0-F1
#
_entry.id   AF-A0AAV3BMV0-F1
#
_cell.length_a   1.000
_cell.length_b   1.000
_cell.length_c   1.000
_cell.angle_alpha   90.00
_cell.angle_beta   90.00
_cell.angle_gamma   90.00
#
_symmetry.space_group_name_H-M   'P 1'
#
loop_
_entity.id
_entity.type
_entity.pdbx_description
1 polymer ?
#
loop_
_entity_poly.entity_id
_entity_poly.type
_entity_poly.pdbx_seq_one_letter_code
_entity_poly.pdbx_strand_id
1 'polypeptide(L)'
;MESKDDIDYAKAYQSSKLILDYMYKDYTREIERRKSVETRIPILVTIATFFGGLLLVNNTFDFTKILNNGKGIIYILIMLQGISCICLLASIIIFLSLLMSKPYKSVNTDGFLEMGPQGECEGLVAYDLIEAYKECTDYNKKINDKKHNMNTTGVLLLMISVVTYVILKLIYICI
;
A
#
# COMPACT_ATOMS: atom_id res chain seq x y z
N MET A 1 -16.59 37.44 39.55
CA MET A 1 -16.79 37.95 38.17
C MET A 1 -15.63 37.40 37.37
N GLU A 2 -15.80 36.22 36.77
CA GLU A 2 -14.85 35.75 35.73
C GLU A 2 -14.95 36.73 34.57
N SER A 3 -13.81 37.18 34.06
CA SER A 3 -13.76 38.17 33.00
C SER A 3 -14.31 37.53 31.72
N LYS A 4 -14.98 38.31 30.89
CA LYS A 4 -15.58 37.85 29.63
C LYS A 4 -14.53 37.24 28.69
N ASP A 5 -13.28 37.68 28.82
CA ASP A 5 -12.14 37.17 28.08
C ASP A 5 -11.76 35.75 28.54
N ASP A 6 -11.81 35.45 29.84
CA ASP A 6 -11.48 34.11 30.39
C ASP A 6 -12.44 33.01 29.87
N ILE A 7 -13.71 33.37 29.65
CA ILE A 7 -14.74 32.48 29.12
C ILE A 7 -14.54 32.20 27.61
N ASP A 8 -14.10 33.21 26.85
CA ASP A 8 -13.80 33.05 25.42
C ASP A 8 -12.48 32.27 25.19
N TYR A 9 -11.46 32.47 26.05
CA TYR A 9 -10.25 31.65 26.05
C TYR A 9 -10.54 30.18 26.41
N ALA A 10 -11.37 29.93 27.41
CA ALA A 10 -11.74 28.56 27.81
C ALA A 10 -12.53 27.82 26.72
N LYS A 11 -13.44 28.51 26.01
CA LYS A 11 -14.18 27.94 24.87
C LYS A 11 -13.29 27.68 23.66
N ALA A 12 -12.42 28.62 23.33
CA ALA A 12 -11.43 28.45 22.26
C ALA A 12 -10.51 27.26 22.57
N TYR A 13 -10.05 27.13 23.81
CA TYR A 13 -9.22 26.03 24.27
C TYR A 13 -9.92 24.67 24.23
N GLN A 14 -11.18 24.59 24.67
CA GLN A 14 -11.97 23.37 24.59
C GLN A 14 -12.18 22.93 23.12
N SER A 15 -12.34 23.90 22.21
CA SER A 15 -12.38 23.66 20.76
C SER A 15 -11.02 23.16 20.23
N SER A 16 -9.91 23.81 20.60
CA SER A 16 -8.55 23.40 20.21
C SER A 16 -8.21 21.97 20.67
N LYS A 17 -8.59 21.61 21.90
CA LYS A 17 -8.39 20.27 22.45
C LYS A 17 -9.23 19.22 21.71
N LEU A 18 -10.45 19.56 21.32
CA LEU A 18 -11.33 18.68 20.55
C LEU A 18 -10.80 18.48 19.12
N ILE A 19 -10.27 19.54 18.50
CA ILE A 19 -9.61 19.47 17.19
C ILE A 19 -8.35 18.61 17.29
N LEU A 20 -7.53 18.80 18.32
CA LEU A 20 -6.31 18.02 18.53
C LEU A 20 -6.61 16.52 18.72
N ASP A 21 -7.63 16.16 19.50
CA ASP A 21 -8.08 14.77 19.66
C ASP A 21 -8.57 14.17 18.34
N TYR A 22 -9.31 14.95 17.54
CA TYR A 22 -9.74 14.54 16.21
C TYR A 22 -8.54 14.29 15.28
N MET A 23 -7.56 15.20 15.26
CA MET A 23 -6.36 15.07 14.43
C MET A 23 -5.49 13.88 14.86
N TYR A 24 -5.37 13.65 16.17
CA TYR A 24 -4.67 12.48 16.70
C TYR A 24 -5.34 11.16 16.30
N LYS A 25 -6.68 11.09 16.34
CA LYS A 25 -7.44 9.93 15.88
C LYS A 25 -7.24 9.68 14.39
N ASP A 26 -7.32 10.72 13.56
CA ASP A 26 -7.09 10.59 12.11
C ASP A 26 -5.65 10.15 11.79
N TYR A 27 -4.66 10.68 12.50
CA TYR A 27 -3.27 10.24 12.39
C TYR A 27 -3.11 8.75 12.77
N THR A 28 -3.71 8.33 13.87
CA THR A 28 -3.68 6.93 14.35
C THR A 28 -4.35 6.00 13.34
N ARG A 29 -5.48 6.42 12.74
CA ARG A 29 -6.17 5.66 11.69
C ARG A 29 -5.29 5.44 10.47
N GLU A 30 -4.50 6.43 10.05
CA GLU A 30 -3.58 6.27 8.93
C GLU A 30 -2.40 5.33 9.26
N ILE A 31 -1.93 5.30 10.51
CA ILE A 31 -0.96 4.30 10.98
C ILE A 31 -1.55 2.89 10.94
N GLU A 32 -2.81 2.71 11.35
CA GLU A 32 -3.47 1.40 11.26
C GLU A 32 -3.64 0.95 9.80
N ARG A 33 -4.06 1.85 8.91
CA ARG A 33 -4.14 1.56 7.48
C ARG A 33 -2.79 1.10 6.93
N ARG A 34 -1.70 1.78 7.29
CA ARG A 34 -0.33 1.37 6.95
C ARG A 34 -0.04 -0.07 7.38
N LYS A 35 -0.28 -0.39 8.65
CA LYS A 35 -0.01 -1.71 9.22
C LYS A 35 -0.77 -2.81 8.46
N SER A 36 -2.02 -2.53 8.07
CA SER A 36 -2.81 -3.47 7.26
C SER A 36 -2.22 -3.74 5.87
N VAL A 37 -1.59 -2.74 5.25
CA VAL A 37 -0.96 -2.88 3.93
C VAL A 37 0.40 -3.59 4.07
N GLU A 38 1.22 -3.20 5.04
CA GLU A 38 2.56 -3.77 5.26
C GLU A 38 2.51 -5.25 5.67
N THR A 39 1.48 -5.67 6.42
CA THR A 39 1.31 -7.09 6.77
C THR A 39 0.93 -7.98 5.59
N ARG A 40 0.27 -7.43 4.57
CA ARG A 40 -0.20 -8.20 3.39
C ARG A 40 0.86 -8.32 2.30
N ILE A 41 1.75 -7.34 2.15
CA ILE A 41 2.75 -7.33 1.07
C ILE A 41 3.66 -8.57 1.10
N PRO A 42 4.26 -9.00 2.23
CA PRO A 42 5.10 -10.20 2.27
C PRO A 42 4.35 -11.46 1.82
N ILE A 43 3.08 -11.60 2.25
CA ILE A 43 2.21 -12.73 1.86
C ILE A 43 2.01 -12.73 0.34
N LEU A 44 1.72 -11.57 -0.25
CA LEU A 44 1.55 -11.43 -1.70
C LEU A 44 2.83 -11.72 -2.49
N VAL A 45 4.00 -11.32 -1.97
CA VAL A 45 5.30 -11.67 -2.55
C VAL A 45 5.49 -13.19 -2.53
N THR A 46 5.26 -13.85 -1.39
CA THR A 46 5.40 -15.31 -1.29
C THR A 46 4.48 -16.03 -2.29
N ILE A 47 3.24 -15.58 -2.42
CA ILE A 47 2.29 -16.14 -3.39
C ILE A 47 2.80 -15.94 -4.82
N ALA A 48 3.24 -14.72 -5.18
CA ALA A 48 3.74 -14.43 -6.52
C ALA A 48 5.00 -15.24 -6.86
N THR A 49 5.94 -15.39 -5.93
CA THR A 49 7.14 -16.22 -6.10
C THR A 49 6.80 -17.71 -6.23
N PHE A 50 5.86 -18.21 -5.43
CA PHE A 50 5.39 -19.59 -5.52
C PHE A 50 4.78 -19.87 -6.91
N PHE A 51 3.89 -19.00 -7.39
CA PHE A 51 3.34 -19.12 -8.74
C PHE A 51 4.42 -18.99 -9.83
N GLY A 52 5.43 -18.16 -9.62
CA GLY A 52 6.60 -18.09 -10.51
C GLY A 52 7.38 -19.39 -10.58
N GLY A 53 7.60 -20.04 -9.43
CA GLY A 53 8.18 -21.38 -9.38
C GLY A 53 7.36 -22.40 -10.18
N LEU A 54 6.04 -22.41 -9.98
CA LEU A 54 5.14 -23.29 -10.74
C LEU A 54 5.18 -23.02 -12.25
N LEU A 55 5.17 -21.76 -12.65
CA LEU A 55 5.23 -21.35 -14.06
C LEU A 55 6.55 -21.72 -14.71
N LEU A 56 7.67 -21.66 -14.01
CA LEU A 56 8.99 -21.98 -14.57
C LEU A 56 9.28 -23.49 -14.55
N VAL A 57 8.89 -24.19 -13.49
CA VAL A 57 9.20 -25.63 -13.31
C VAL A 57 8.24 -26.52 -14.10
N ASN A 58 6.94 -26.23 -14.12
CA ASN A 58 5.94 -27.08 -14.77
C ASN A 58 5.71 -26.76 -16.26
N ASN A 59 6.60 -26.00 -16.90
CA ASN A 59 6.48 -25.59 -18.30
C ASN A 59 7.42 -26.32 -19.26
N THR A 60 7.65 -27.61 -19.00
CA THR A 60 8.14 -28.53 -20.02
C THR A 60 7.01 -28.81 -21.01
N PHE A 61 6.74 -27.88 -21.93
CA PHE A 61 5.86 -28.14 -23.05
C PHE A 61 6.55 -29.14 -23.98
N ASP A 62 5.93 -30.30 -24.15
CA ASP A 62 6.35 -31.22 -25.19
C ASP A 62 5.94 -30.67 -26.56
N PHE A 63 6.85 -29.93 -27.19
CA PHE A 63 6.65 -29.32 -28.50
C PHE A 63 6.37 -30.36 -29.60
N THR A 64 6.70 -31.64 -29.38
CA THR A 64 6.44 -32.71 -30.36
C THR A 64 4.95 -33.03 -30.48
N LYS A 65 4.20 -33.05 -29.38
CA LYS A 65 2.73 -33.19 -29.39
C LYS A 65 2.04 -32.00 -30.07
N ILE A 66 2.57 -30.80 -29.81
CA ILE A 66 2.01 -29.54 -30.30
C ILE A 66 2.22 -29.38 -31.82
N LEU A 67 3.30 -29.91 -32.39
CA LEU A 67 3.58 -29.85 -33.84
C LEU A 67 2.53 -30.59 -34.69
N ASN A 68 1.90 -31.63 -34.15
CA ASN A 68 0.90 -32.43 -34.86
C ASN A 68 -0.45 -31.72 -35.01
N ASN A 69 -0.78 -30.78 -34.12
CA ASN A 69 -2.09 -30.10 -34.09
C ASN A 69 -2.12 -28.76 -34.86
N GLY A 70 -1.03 -28.41 -35.57
CA GLY A 70 -0.97 -27.29 -36.50
C GLY A 70 -0.30 -26.02 -35.95
N LYS A 71 0.42 -25.30 -36.83
CA LYS A 71 1.30 -24.18 -36.48
C LYS A 71 0.60 -23.02 -35.74
N GLY A 72 -0.69 -22.77 -36.02
CA GLY A 72 -1.45 -21.67 -35.40
C GLY A 72 -1.63 -21.82 -33.88
N ILE A 73 -1.80 -23.05 -33.39
CA ILE A 73 -1.98 -23.34 -31.97
C ILE A 73 -0.70 -23.06 -31.18
N ILE A 74 0.46 -23.31 -31.80
CA ILE A 74 1.78 -23.06 -31.19
C ILE A 74 1.97 -21.57 -30.89
N TYR A 75 1.61 -20.70 -31.85
CA TYR A 75 1.71 -19.25 -31.66
C TYR A 75 0.82 -18.76 -30.53
N ILE A 76 -0.40 -19.29 -30.40
CA ILE A 76 -1.34 -18.93 -29.33
C ILE A 76 -0.76 -19.34 -27.96
N LEU A 77 -0.21 -20.55 -27.84
CA LEU A 77 0.40 -21.03 -26.60
C LEU A 77 1.61 -20.18 -26.18
N ILE A 78 2.49 -19.84 -27.13
CA ILE A 78 3.65 -18.96 -26.87
C ILE A 78 3.19 -17.57 -26.43
N MET A 79 2.18 -17.00 -27.08
CA MET A 79 1.63 -15.69 -26.73
C MET A 79 1.01 -15.69 -25.33
N LEU A 80 0.17 -16.68 -24.99
CA LEU A 80 -0.41 -16.81 -23.64
C LEU A 80 0.69 -16.97 -22.58
N GLN A 81 1.69 -17.80 -22.85
CA GLN A 81 2.81 -18.02 -21.94
C GLN A 81 3.60 -16.73 -21.72
N GLY A 82 3.87 -15.97 -22.79
CA GLY A 82 4.53 -14.68 -22.72
C GLY A 82 3.76 -13.67 -21.87
N ILE A 83 2.45 -13.53 -22.10
CA ILE A 83 1.59 -12.63 -21.32
C ILE A 83 1.59 -13.03 -19.83
N SER A 84 1.44 -14.32 -19.52
CA SER A 84 1.45 -14.81 -18.14
C SER A 84 2.77 -14.51 -17.42
N CYS A 85 3.91 -14.74 -18.08
CA CYS A 85 5.23 -14.40 -17.54
C CYS A 85 5.43 -12.90 -17.33
N ILE A 86 5.07 -12.06 -18.31
CA ILE A 86 5.24 -10.61 -18.22
C ILE A 86 4.39 -10.03 -17.08
N CYS A 87 3.12 -10.44 -16.98
CA CYS A 87 2.24 -10.02 -15.91
C CYS A 87 2.75 -10.45 -14.53
N LEU A 88 3.28 -11.67 -14.42
CA LEU A 88 3.86 -12.16 -13.16
C LEU A 88 5.09 -11.36 -12.75
N LEU A 89 6.04 -11.16 -13.67
CA LEU A 89 7.25 -10.39 -13.40
C LEU A 89 6.92 -8.96 -13.01
N ALA A 90 5.97 -8.32 -13.71
CA ALA A 90 5.50 -6.98 -13.38
C ALA A 90 4.88 -6.92 -11.97
N SER A 91 4.07 -7.92 -11.61
CA SER A 91 3.49 -8.04 -10.26
C SER A 91 4.57 -8.17 -9.17
N ILE A 92 5.57 -9.03 -9.38
CA ILE A 92 6.69 -9.21 -8.44
C ILE A 92 7.47 -7.89 -8.27
N ILE A 93 7.79 -7.19 -9.35
CA ILE A 93 8.51 -5.90 -9.31
C ILE A 93 7.73 -4.87 -8.51
N ILE A 94 6.40 -4.79 -8.69
CA ILE A 94 5.54 -3.88 -7.94
C ILE A 94 5.55 -4.21 -6.44
N PHE A 95 5.43 -5.49 -6.08
CA PHE A 95 5.44 -5.89 -4.68
C PHE A 95 6.81 -5.68 -4.00
N LEU A 96 7.92 -5.92 -4.71
CA LEU A 96 9.26 -5.58 -4.23
C LEU A 96 9.43 -4.07 -4.05
N SER A 97 8.91 -3.27 -4.99
CA SER A 97 8.94 -1.80 -4.89
C SER A 97 8.12 -1.28 -3.70
N LEU A 98 7.04 -1.98 -3.32
CA LEU A 98 6.26 -1.67 -2.14
C LEU A 98 7.02 -1.97 -0.83
N LEU A 99 7.80 -3.06 -0.79
CA LEU A 99 8.68 -3.38 0.34
C LEU A 99 9.79 -2.34 0.55
N MET A 100 10.34 -1.80 -0.54
CA MET A 100 11.39 -0.79 -0.49
C MET A 100 10.86 0.66 -0.36
N SER A 101 9.55 0.85 -0.21
CA SER A 101 8.93 2.16 -0.22
C SER A 101 9.25 2.98 1.05
N LYS A 102 9.31 4.32 0.90
CA LYS A 102 9.77 5.28 1.92
C LYS A 102 9.07 5.11 3.29
N PRO A 103 9.80 5.44 4.38
CA PRO A 103 9.24 5.48 5.73
C PRO A 103 8.18 6.57 5.87
N TYR A 104 7.23 6.34 6.80
CA TYR A 104 6.20 7.31 7.19
C TYR A 104 6.82 8.47 7.96
N LYS A 105 6.19 9.66 7.89
CA LYS A 105 6.55 10.77 8.78
C LYS A 105 5.86 10.58 10.14
N SER A 106 6.64 10.71 11.20
CA SER A 106 6.14 10.82 12.57
C SER A 106 6.19 12.28 13.02
N VAL A 107 5.20 12.68 13.81
CA VAL A 107 5.27 13.94 14.55
C VAL A 107 6.38 13.79 15.59
N ASN A 108 7.37 14.67 15.57
CA ASN A 108 8.40 14.72 16.60
C ASN A 108 7.86 15.57 17.77
N THR A 109 7.61 14.93 18.91
CA THR A 109 7.09 15.59 20.12
C THR A 109 8.19 16.08 21.05
N ASP A 110 9.45 15.76 20.78
CA ASP A 110 10.57 16.03 21.71
C ASP A 110 10.75 17.53 21.95
N GLY A 111 10.60 18.36 20.90
CA GLY A 111 10.67 19.82 21.01
C GLY A 111 9.51 20.46 21.77
N PHE A 112 8.34 19.81 21.83
CA PHE A 112 7.18 20.30 22.59
C PHE A 112 7.26 19.90 24.07
N LEU A 113 7.95 18.81 24.40
CA LEU A 113 8.16 18.34 25.77
C LEU A 113 9.27 19.12 26.48
N GLU A 114 10.31 19.56 25.75
CA GLU A 114 11.41 20.35 26.29
C GLU A 114 11.04 21.82 26.62
N MET A 115 9.99 22.37 26.00
CA MET A 115 9.55 23.76 26.24
C MET A 115 8.91 23.98 27.63
N GLY A 116 8.45 22.91 28.31
CA GLY A 116 7.88 23.01 29.67
C GLY A 116 6.74 24.05 29.81
N PRO A 117 6.17 24.26 31.02
CA PRO A 117 5.11 25.24 31.25
C PRO A 117 5.68 26.67 31.33
N GLN A 118 6.61 27.02 30.45
CA GLN A 118 7.23 28.35 30.42
C GLN A 118 6.41 29.31 29.56
N GLY A 119 5.26 29.72 30.10
CA GLY A 119 4.61 30.99 29.74
C GLY A 119 4.08 31.16 28.31
N GLU A 120 4.29 30.20 27.40
CA GLU A 120 3.66 30.22 26.10
C GLU A 120 2.17 29.87 26.25
N CYS A 121 1.33 30.67 25.60
CA CYS A 121 -0.12 30.47 25.61
C CYS A 121 -0.42 29.05 25.13
N GLU A 122 -1.05 28.21 25.96
CA GLU A 122 -1.35 26.80 25.62
C GLU A 122 -2.08 26.64 24.27
N GLY A 123 -2.78 27.69 23.83
CA GLY A 123 -3.41 27.77 22.50
C GLY A 123 -2.44 27.83 21.32
N LEU A 124 -1.26 28.46 21.45
CA LEU A 124 -0.23 28.51 20.40
C LEU A 124 0.43 27.15 20.23
N VAL A 125 0.82 26.51 21.34
CA VAL A 125 1.38 25.15 21.34
C VAL A 125 0.39 24.14 20.74
N ALA A 126 -0.90 24.24 21.11
CA ALA A 126 -1.94 23.41 20.52
C ALA A 126 -2.12 23.65 19.01
N TYR A 127 -2.02 24.90 18.56
CA TYR A 127 -2.10 25.25 17.14
C TYR A 127 -0.93 24.65 16.34
N ASP A 128 0.30 24.79 16.83
CA ASP A 128 1.50 24.25 16.17
C ASP A 128 1.48 22.71 16.11
N LEU A 129 0.98 22.06 17.16
CA LEU A 129 0.73 20.61 17.17
C LEU A 129 -0.32 20.22 16.12
N ILE A 130 -1.43 20.95 16.02
CA ILE A 130 -2.47 20.70 15.02
C ILE A 130 -1.89 20.81 13.60
N GLU A 131 -1.05 21.82 13.34
CA GLU A 131 -0.39 21.99 12.05
C GLU A 131 0.58 20.85 11.75
N ALA A 132 1.43 20.46 12.70
CA ALA A 132 2.35 19.34 12.56
C ALA A 132 1.62 18.00 12.32
N TYR A 133 0.51 17.74 13.01
CA TYR A 133 -0.33 16.57 12.78
C TYR A 133 -0.97 16.60 11.39
N LYS A 134 -1.44 17.77 10.94
CA LYS A 134 -2.04 17.93 9.61
C LYS A 134 -1.04 17.60 8.51
N GLU A 135 0.16 18.18 8.56
CA GLU A 135 1.20 17.93 7.56
C GLU A 135 1.62 16.46 7.51
N CYS A 136 1.82 15.83 8.68
CA CYS A 136 2.16 14.42 8.75
C CYS A 136 1.05 13.53 8.20
N THR A 137 -0.21 13.85 8.54
CA THR A 137 -1.38 13.07 8.08
C THR A 137 -1.56 13.20 6.57
N ASP A 138 -1.47 14.40 6.00
CA ASP A 138 -1.60 14.62 4.57
C ASP A 138 -0.48 13.95 3.76
N TYR A 139 0.76 14.01 4.28
CA TYR A 139 1.88 13.29 3.69
C TYR A 139 1.68 11.77 3.72
N ASN A 140 1.30 11.25 4.89
CA ASN A 140 1.10 9.81 5.09
C ASN A 140 -0.08 9.30 4.24
N LYS A 141 -1.17 10.07 4.13
CA LYS A 141 -2.31 9.73 3.27
C LYS A 141 -1.90 9.59 1.80
N LYS A 142 -1.12 10.54 1.27
CA LYS A 142 -0.59 10.45 -0.12
C LYS A 142 0.26 9.21 -0.34
N ILE A 143 1.12 8.87 0.63
CA ILE A 143 1.92 7.63 0.55
C ILE A 143 1.02 6.40 0.59
N ASN A 144 0.04 6.39 1.50
CA ASN A 144 -0.83 5.24 1.70
C ASN A 144 -1.71 4.97 0.48
N ASP A 145 -2.27 6.02 -0.12
CA ASP A 145 -3.07 5.92 -1.35
C ASP A 145 -2.21 5.45 -2.53
N LYS A 146 -0.97 5.95 -2.65
CA LYS A 146 -0.02 5.43 -3.65
C LYS A 146 0.31 3.96 -3.44
N LYS A 147 0.60 3.55 -2.19
CA LYS A 147 0.87 2.15 -1.83
C LYS A 147 -0.35 1.27 -2.11
N HIS A 148 -1.55 1.74 -1.80
CA HIS A 148 -2.80 1.04 -2.05
C HIS A 148 -3.05 0.82 -3.55
N ASN A 149 -2.85 1.85 -4.37
CA ASN A 149 -2.99 1.75 -5.83
C ASN A 149 -1.97 0.77 -6.43
N MET A 150 -0.69 0.89 -6.03
CA MET A 150 0.35 -0.05 -6.46
C MET A 150 0.00 -1.48 -6.05
N ASN A 151 -0.46 -1.69 -4.82
CA ASN A 151 -0.85 -3.02 -4.34
C ASN A 151 -2.00 -3.60 -5.16
N THR A 152 -3.03 -2.79 -5.43
CA THR A 152 -4.20 -3.19 -6.24
C THR A 152 -3.77 -3.57 -7.66
N THR A 153 -2.92 -2.76 -8.29
CA THR A 153 -2.35 -3.07 -9.62
C THR A 153 -1.52 -4.35 -9.61
N GLY A 154 -0.68 -4.55 -8.59
CA GLY A 154 0.15 -5.74 -8.43
C GLY A 154 -0.68 -7.03 -8.27
N VAL A 155 -1.78 -6.95 -7.50
CA VAL A 155 -2.74 -8.06 -7.34
C VAL A 155 -3.48 -8.34 -8.63
N LEU A 156 -3.91 -7.31 -9.35
CA LEU A 156 -4.62 -7.47 -10.63
C LEU A 156 -3.73 -8.15 -11.68
N LEU A 157 -2.47 -7.76 -11.79
CA LEU A 157 -1.51 -8.40 -12.69
C LEU A 157 -1.23 -9.86 -12.31
N LEU A 158 -1.13 -10.16 -11.01
CA LEU A 158 -1.00 -11.53 -10.52
C LEU A 158 -2.21 -12.38 -10.92
N MET A 159 -3.43 -11.85 -10.75
CA MET A 159 -4.66 -12.54 -11.14
C MET A 159 -4.73 -12.81 -12.65
N ILE A 160 -4.37 -11.82 -13.48
CA ILE A 160 -4.29 -12.01 -14.94
C ILE A 160 -3.30 -13.11 -15.29
N SER A 161 -2.12 -13.12 -14.64
CA SER A 161 -1.10 -14.15 -14.87
C SER A 161 -1.62 -15.55 -14.56
N VAL A 162 -2.28 -15.72 -13.41
CA VAL A 162 -2.87 -17.00 -12.97
C VAL A 162 -3.97 -17.46 -13.92
N VAL A 163 -4.93 -16.59 -14.27
CA VAL A 163 -6.02 -16.92 -15.19
C VAL A 163 -5.47 -17.33 -16.55
N THR A 164 -4.50 -16.58 -17.08
CA THR A 164 -3.86 -16.89 -18.36
C THR A 164 -3.14 -18.24 -18.32
N TYR A 165 -2.45 -18.55 -17.22
CA TYR A 165 -1.80 -19.84 -17.02
C TYR A 165 -2.80 -21.01 -16.95
N VAL A 166 -3.93 -20.83 -16.27
CA VAL A 166 -4.99 -21.85 -16.21
C VAL A 166 -5.55 -22.11 -17.61
N ILE A 167 -5.85 -21.06 -18.38
CA ILE A 167 -6.33 -21.20 -19.76
C ILE A 167 -5.30 -21.94 -20.62
N LEU A 168 -4.01 -21.55 -20.51
CA LEU A 168 -2.91 -22.21 -21.21
C LEU A 168 -2.86 -23.72 -20.91
N LYS A 169 -2.98 -24.11 -19.64
CA LYS A 169 -2.97 -25.52 -19.24
C LYS A 169 -4.21 -26.28 -19.71
N LEU A 170 -5.39 -25.65 -19.68
CA LEU A 170 -6.61 -26.25 -20.22
C LEU A 170 -6.49 -26.52 -21.73
N ILE A 171 -5.99 -25.55 -22.50
CA ILE A 171 -5.74 -25.72 -23.93
C ILE A 171 -4.74 -26.85 -24.16
N TYR A 172 -3.66 -26.90 -23.38
CA TYR A 172 -2.65 -27.95 -23.49
C TYR A 172 -3.19 -29.35 -23.18
N ILE A 173 -4.11 -29.51 -22.21
CA ILE A 173 -4.72 -30.81 -21.88
C ILE A 173 -5.67 -31.28 -22.98
N CYS A 174 -6.33 -30.36 -23.69
CA CYS A 174 -7.25 -30.69 -24.78
C CYS A 174 -6.55 -31.05 -26.11
N ILE A 175 -5.24 -30.84 -26.21
CA ILE A 175 -4.38 -31.07 -27.39
C ILE A 175 -3.66 -32.41 -27.25
#